data_AF-A0A5J4PB96-F1
#
_entry.id   AF-A0A5J4PB96-F1
#
_cell.length_a   1.000
_cell.length_b   1.000
_cell.length_c   1.000
_cell.angle_alpha   90.00
_cell.angle_beta   90.00
_cell.angle_gamma   90.00
#
_symmetry.space_group_name_H-M   'P 1'
#
loop_
_entity.id
_entity.type
_entity.pdbx_description
1 polymer ?
#
loop_
_entity_poly.entity_id
_entity_poly.type
_entity_poly.pdbx_seq_one_letter_code
_entity_poly.pdbx_strand_id
1 'polypeptide(L)'
;SFIFFSREKAKQAQTREYVTIQPKESLSTLTKAKITITNYLGGQYFFTVDEISFVGNKINLIEGKHSKNALLPSINDIKDGLLKMILYSNLSDVTANGCEVKHEAVLSLTSSKLKGRISSASMKKDLIDFFEANLFTSSDIQLVELLIEEAKLNNFTVKIQFSK
;
A
#
# COMPACT_ATOMS: atom_id res chain seq x y z
N SER A 1 -14.13 16.53 -26.89
CA SER A 1 -15.07 16.29 -25.77
C SER A 1 -14.34 16.43 -24.44
N PHE A 2 -15.01 16.93 -23.40
CA PHE A 2 -14.47 17.04 -22.04
C PHE A 2 -13.94 15.71 -21.50
N ILE A 3 -14.62 14.60 -21.81
CA ILE A 3 -14.22 13.25 -21.35
C ILE A 3 -12.82 12.87 -21.84
N PHE A 4 -12.56 13.07 -23.13
CA PHE A 4 -11.25 12.77 -23.72
C PHE A 4 -10.15 13.65 -23.11
N PHE A 5 -10.41 14.96 -23.00
CA PHE A 5 -9.48 15.90 -22.40
C PHE A 5 -9.15 15.56 -20.94
N SER A 6 -10.17 15.20 -20.15
CA SER A 6 -10.01 14.80 -18.75
C SER A 6 -9.15 13.52 -18.61
N ARG A 7 -9.43 12.50 -19.43
CA ARG A 7 -8.65 11.24 -19.45
C ARG A 7 -7.19 11.46 -19.84
N GLU A 8 -6.95 12.28 -20.86
CA GLU A 8 -5.58 12.66 -21.28
C GLU A 8 -4.82 13.35 -20.15
N LYS A 9 -5.45 14.30 -19.44
CA LYS A 9 -4.83 14.97 -18.29
C LYS A 9 -4.53 14.01 -17.15
N ALA A 10 -5.42 13.08 -16.85
CA ALA A 10 -5.20 12.05 -15.82
C ALA A 10 -4.04 11.11 -16.18
N LYS A 11 -3.97 10.64 -17.43
CA LYS A 11 -2.87 9.80 -17.93
C LYS A 11 -1.52 10.52 -17.90
N GLN A 12 -1.51 11.82 -18.23
CA GLN A 12 -0.32 12.66 -18.10
C GLN A 12 0.10 12.81 -16.63
N ALA A 13 -0.85 12.97 -15.70
CA ALA A 13 -0.56 13.04 -14.27
C ALA A 13 0.04 11.74 -13.73
N GLN A 14 -0.55 10.59 -14.07
CA GLN A 14 -0.01 9.27 -13.74
C GLN A 14 1.41 9.09 -14.30
N THR A 15 1.67 9.56 -15.52
CA THR A 15 3.00 9.45 -16.13
C THR A 15 4.04 10.31 -15.42
N ARG A 16 3.67 11.52 -14.95
CA ARG A 16 4.56 12.34 -14.11
C ARG A 16 4.84 11.63 -12.78
N GLU A 17 3.81 11.14 -12.11
CA GLU A 17 3.95 10.48 -10.80
C GLU A 17 4.78 9.19 -10.87
N TYR A 18 4.64 8.42 -11.94
CA TYR A 18 5.39 7.20 -12.18
C TYR A 18 6.92 7.44 -12.21
N VAL A 19 7.35 8.60 -12.72
CA VAL A 19 8.78 8.95 -12.83
C VAL A 19 9.29 9.63 -11.54
N THR A 20 8.40 10.14 -10.71
CA THR A 20 8.77 10.82 -9.45
C THR A 20 9.13 9.82 -8.36
N ILE A 21 10.30 10.02 -7.76
CA ILE A 21 10.71 9.37 -6.51
C ILE A 21 10.13 10.19 -5.36
N GLN A 22 9.20 9.62 -4.59
CA GLN A 22 8.60 10.29 -3.43
C GLN A 22 9.43 10.00 -2.17
N PRO A 23 10.04 10.99 -1.51
CA PRO A 23 10.90 10.74 -0.34
C PRO A 23 10.18 10.19 0.90
N LYS A 24 8.84 10.19 0.88
CA LYS A 24 7.97 9.61 1.92
C LYS A 24 7.61 8.15 1.65
N GLU A 25 8.11 7.58 0.56
CA GLU A 25 8.03 6.17 0.21
C GLU A 25 9.44 5.60 0.39
N SER A 26 9.63 4.71 1.37
CA SER A 26 10.85 3.90 1.45
C SER A 26 10.54 2.54 0.82
N LEU A 27 10.84 2.45 -0.48
CA LEU A 27 10.49 1.31 -1.32
C LEU A 27 11.60 0.27 -1.28
N SER A 28 11.22 -1.01 -1.17
CA SER A 28 12.20 -2.11 -1.13
C SER A 28 12.72 -2.49 -2.51
N THR A 29 11.96 -2.15 -3.55
CA THR A 29 12.31 -2.34 -4.96
C THR A 29 12.01 -1.08 -5.77
N LEU A 30 12.58 -0.96 -6.98
CA LEU A 30 12.36 0.16 -7.90
C LEU A 30 11.16 -0.07 -8.85
N THR A 31 10.24 -0.97 -8.51
CA THR A 31 9.23 -1.47 -9.45
C THR A 31 7.92 -0.67 -9.40
N LYS A 32 7.97 0.66 -9.32
CA LYS A 32 6.75 1.49 -9.39
C LYS A 32 5.95 1.08 -10.63
N ALA A 33 4.63 1.05 -10.52
CA ALA A 33 3.74 0.56 -11.57
C ALA A 33 2.60 1.53 -11.85
N LYS A 34 2.09 1.47 -13.10
CA LYS A 34 0.86 2.18 -13.49
C LYS A 34 -0.29 1.19 -13.38
N ILE A 35 -1.38 1.62 -12.77
CA ILE A 35 -2.65 0.87 -12.74
C ILE A 35 -3.76 1.73 -13.35
N THR A 36 -4.54 1.12 -14.23
CA THR A 36 -5.74 1.74 -14.81
C THR A 36 -6.94 0.94 -14.35
N ILE A 37 -7.86 1.58 -13.65
CA ILE A 37 -9.08 0.96 -13.15
C ILE A 37 -10.22 1.44 -14.04
N THR A 38 -11.01 0.51 -14.57
CA THR A 38 -12.24 0.82 -15.30
C THR A 38 -13.43 0.37 -14.45
N ASN A 39 -14.36 1.26 -14.16
CA ASN A 39 -15.58 0.90 -13.44
C ASN A 39 -16.68 0.41 -14.40
N TYR A 40 -17.79 -0.09 -13.82
CA TYR A 40 -18.92 -0.63 -14.57
C TYR A 40 -19.64 0.39 -15.48
N LEU A 41 -19.43 1.70 -15.27
CA LEU A 41 -19.97 2.78 -16.10
C LEU A 41 -19.01 3.18 -17.24
N GLY A 42 -17.87 2.51 -17.39
CA GLY A 42 -16.83 2.86 -18.36
C GLY A 42 -15.98 4.07 -17.95
N GLY A 43 -16.06 4.51 -16.69
CA GLY A 43 -15.16 5.49 -16.10
C GLY A 43 -13.75 4.91 -15.98
N GLN A 44 -12.73 5.68 -16.35
CA GLN A 44 -11.32 5.26 -16.31
C GLN A 44 -10.55 6.10 -15.30
N TYR A 45 -9.85 5.44 -14.40
CA TYR A 45 -9.06 6.06 -13.33
C TYR A 45 -7.61 5.61 -13.45
N PHE A 46 -6.69 6.57 -13.47
CA PHE A 46 -5.27 6.34 -13.73
C PHE A 46 -4.50 6.60 -12.44
N PHE A 47 -4.01 5.55 -11.78
CA PHE A 47 -3.23 5.64 -10.55
C PHE A 47 -1.82 5.08 -10.74
N THR A 48 -0.94 5.41 -9.82
CA THR A 48 0.32 4.69 -9.62
C THR A 48 0.20 3.79 -8.39
N VAL A 49 0.96 2.70 -8.43
CA VAL A 49 1.23 1.83 -7.28
C VAL A 49 2.70 1.99 -6.98
N ASP A 50 3.03 2.30 -5.72
CA ASP A 50 4.40 2.68 -5.34
C ASP A 50 5.37 1.52 -5.56
N GLU A 51 4.95 0.31 -5.19
CA GLU A 51 5.74 -0.91 -5.41
C GLU A 51 4.84 -2.08 -5.83
N ILE A 52 5.38 -2.99 -6.62
CA ILE A 52 4.73 -4.26 -6.95
C ILE A 52 5.66 -5.41 -6.62
N SER A 53 5.10 -6.55 -6.21
CA SER A 53 5.89 -7.78 -6.11
C SER A 53 5.10 -8.95 -6.64
N PHE A 54 5.79 -9.86 -7.33
CA PHE A 54 5.21 -11.10 -7.81
C PHE A 54 5.52 -12.23 -6.83
N VAL A 55 4.48 -12.92 -6.38
CA VAL A 55 4.58 -14.13 -5.56
C VAL A 55 3.82 -15.24 -6.27
N GLY A 56 4.52 -16.05 -7.06
CA GLY A 56 3.89 -17.01 -7.97
C GLY A 56 3.04 -16.28 -9.03
N ASN A 57 1.77 -16.67 -9.16
CA ASN A 57 0.80 -16.01 -10.07
C ASN A 57 -0.01 -14.89 -9.39
N LYS A 58 0.48 -14.33 -8.28
CA LYS A 58 -0.17 -13.24 -7.54
C LYS A 58 0.70 -11.99 -7.59
N ILE A 59 0.09 -10.85 -7.95
CA ILE A 59 0.72 -9.53 -7.86
C ILE A 59 0.29 -8.82 -6.58
N ASN A 60 1.24 -8.40 -5.76
CA ASN A 60 0.95 -7.53 -4.63
C ASN A 60 1.01 -6.09 -5.10
N LEU A 61 -0.04 -5.31 -4.85
CA LEU A 61 -0.11 -3.88 -5.11
C LEU A 61 0.23 -3.16 -3.80
N ILE A 62 1.46 -2.66 -3.69
CA ILE A 62 2.01 -2.13 -2.44
C ILE A 62 1.95 -0.61 -2.46
N GLU A 63 1.21 -0.04 -1.52
CA GLU A 63 1.23 1.39 -1.19
C GLU A 63 2.16 1.58 0.03
N GLY A 64 3.17 2.43 -0.10
CA GLY A 64 4.21 2.62 0.90
C GLY A 64 4.04 3.93 1.65
N LYS A 65 4.06 3.89 2.99
CA LYS A 65 4.17 5.10 3.82
C LYS A 65 5.38 4.97 4.75
N HIS A 66 6.20 6.01 4.80
CA HIS A 66 7.46 6.00 5.55
C HIS A 66 7.55 7.12 6.58
N SER A 67 8.15 6.81 7.74
CA SER A 67 8.54 7.78 8.76
C SER A 67 10.03 7.72 9.06
N LYS A 68 10.73 8.85 8.93
CA LYS A 68 12.15 8.96 9.29
C LYS A 68 12.39 9.19 10.79
N ASN A 69 11.39 9.76 11.47
CA ASN A 69 11.56 10.34 12.81
C ASN A 69 10.68 9.67 13.88
N ALA A 70 9.64 8.94 13.48
CA ALA A 70 8.74 8.23 14.39
C ALA A 70 8.68 6.73 14.04
N LEU A 71 8.20 5.91 14.98
CA LEU A 71 8.07 4.45 14.78
C LEU A 71 7.05 4.09 13.69
N LEU A 72 6.01 4.91 13.52
CA LEU A 72 4.98 4.74 12.49
C LEU A 72 4.85 6.02 11.64
N PRO A 73 4.38 5.89 10.38
CA PRO A 73 3.88 7.03 9.59
C PRO A 73 2.76 7.78 10.32
N SER A 74 2.51 9.03 9.92
CA SER A 74 1.45 9.82 10.57
C SER A 74 0.08 9.20 10.29
N ILE A 75 -0.89 9.46 11.18
CA ILE A 75 -2.27 9.01 10.97
C ILE A 75 -2.86 9.49 9.63
N ASN A 76 -2.46 10.68 9.17
CA ASN A 76 -2.89 11.21 7.88
C ASN A 76 -2.29 10.40 6.72
N ASP A 77 -1.01 10.02 6.81
CA ASP A 77 -0.37 9.16 5.81
C ASP A 77 -1.01 7.75 5.79
N ILE A 78 -1.35 7.21 6.96
CA ILE A 78 -2.06 5.91 7.07
C ILE A 78 -3.45 6.00 6.43
N LYS A 79 -4.22 7.05 6.73
CA LYS A 79 -5.55 7.28 6.14
C LYS A 79 -5.49 7.41 4.62
N ASP A 80 -4.47 8.12 4.11
CA ASP A 80 -4.22 8.22 2.67
C ASP A 80 -3.93 6.84 2.05
N GLY A 81 -3.11 6.03 2.73
CA GLY A 81 -2.86 4.65 2.30
C GLY A 81 -4.12 3.77 2.31
N LEU A 82 -4.99 3.93 3.31
CA LEU A 82 -6.26 3.18 3.39
C LEU A 82 -7.21 3.51 2.23
N LEU A 83 -7.21 4.73 1.71
CA LEU A 83 -8.00 5.08 0.53
C LEU A 83 -7.62 4.21 -0.68
N LYS A 84 -6.33 3.91 -0.85
CA LYS A 84 -5.86 3.00 -1.90
C LYS A 84 -6.24 1.56 -1.63
N MET A 85 -6.25 1.12 -0.37
CA MET A 85 -6.68 -0.24 -0.01
C MET A 85 -8.14 -0.49 -0.38
N ILE A 86 -9.02 0.49 -0.17
CA ILE A 86 -10.43 0.40 -0.61
C ILE A 86 -10.50 0.11 -2.12
N LEU A 87 -9.66 0.75 -2.94
CA LEU A 87 -9.65 0.52 -4.38
C LEU A 87 -9.01 -0.82 -4.76
N TYR A 88 -7.84 -1.11 -4.19
CA TYR A 88 -7.03 -2.27 -4.58
C TYR A 88 -7.60 -3.60 -4.09
N SER A 89 -8.33 -3.64 -2.97
CA SER A 89 -8.97 -4.86 -2.48
C SER A 89 -10.25 -5.23 -3.24
N ASN A 90 -10.82 -4.30 -4.01
CA ASN A 90 -12.11 -4.45 -4.69
C ASN A 90 -11.98 -4.63 -6.22
N LEU A 91 -10.79 -4.98 -6.72
CA LEU A 91 -10.61 -5.26 -8.15
C LEU A 91 -11.12 -6.69 -8.46
N SER A 92 -11.83 -6.88 -9.58
CA SER A 92 -12.35 -8.18 -10.01
C SER A 92 -11.56 -8.78 -11.17
N ASP A 93 -11.24 -7.99 -12.19
CA ASP A 93 -10.69 -8.44 -13.48
C ASP A 93 -9.27 -7.92 -13.70
N VAL A 94 -8.34 -8.35 -12.86
CA VAL A 94 -6.96 -7.84 -12.87
C VAL A 94 -6.13 -8.55 -13.92
N THR A 95 -5.56 -7.76 -14.83
CA THR A 95 -4.65 -8.25 -15.88
C THR A 95 -3.29 -7.56 -15.78
N ALA A 96 -2.23 -8.32 -16.02
CA ALA A 96 -0.86 -7.83 -16.16
C ALA A 96 -0.27 -8.43 -17.44
N ASN A 97 0.28 -7.58 -18.32
CA ASN A 97 0.80 -7.97 -19.64
C ASN A 97 -0.20 -8.78 -20.49
N GLY A 98 -1.50 -8.50 -20.35
CA GLY A 98 -2.57 -9.20 -21.08
C GLY A 98 -2.96 -10.56 -20.49
N CYS A 99 -2.32 -11.00 -19.40
CA CYS A 99 -2.68 -12.23 -18.69
C CYS A 99 -3.45 -11.91 -17.41
N GLU A 100 -4.47 -12.71 -17.10
CA GLU A 100 -5.18 -12.63 -15.84
C GLU A 100 -4.28 -13.06 -14.68
N VAL A 101 -4.28 -12.27 -13.61
CA VAL A 101 -3.45 -12.51 -12.43
C VAL A 101 -4.28 -12.36 -11.17
N LYS A 102 -3.95 -13.16 -10.14
CA LYS A 102 -4.44 -12.88 -8.79
C LYS A 102 -3.76 -11.62 -8.28
N HIS A 103 -4.42 -10.88 -7.41
CA HIS A 103 -3.81 -9.72 -6.78
C HIS A 103 -4.07 -9.68 -5.27
N GLU A 104 -3.30 -8.85 -4.58
CA GLU A 104 -3.50 -8.54 -3.17
C GLU A 104 -3.10 -7.08 -2.92
N ALA A 105 -3.98 -6.34 -2.23
CA ALA A 105 -3.67 -5.00 -1.76
C ALA A 105 -2.77 -5.08 -0.51
N VAL A 106 -1.70 -4.29 -0.50
CA VAL A 106 -0.75 -4.27 0.62
C VAL A 106 -0.47 -2.83 1.04
N LEU A 107 -0.71 -2.52 2.32
CA LEU A 107 -0.28 -1.28 2.95
C LEU A 107 1.04 -1.54 3.69
N SER A 108 2.13 -0.94 3.23
CA SER A 108 3.47 -1.08 3.81
C SER A 108 3.84 0.17 4.61
N LEU A 109 3.77 0.06 5.94
CA LEU A 109 4.18 1.10 6.86
C LEU A 109 5.63 0.86 7.28
N THR A 110 6.50 1.82 7.00
CA THR A 110 7.93 1.68 7.26
C THR A 110 8.49 2.80 8.10
N SER A 111 9.57 2.51 8.82
CA SER A 111 10.31 3.54 9.56
C SER A 111 11.77 3.17 9.75
N SER A 112 12.63 4.18 9.77
CA SER A 112 14.05 4.04 10.08
C SER A 112 14.33 3.84 11.59
N LYS A 113 13.30 3.96 12.44
CA LYS A 113 13.36 3.74 13.89
C LYS A 113 12.91 2.34 14.32
N LEU A 114 12.24 1.61 13.43
CA LEU A 114 11.76 0.26 13.72
C LEU A 114 12.90 -0.77 13.73
N LYS A 115 12.64 -1.89 14.39
CA LYS A 115 13.46 -3.09 14.41
C LYS A 115 12.57 -4.28 14.06
N GLY A 116 13.00 -5.07 13.08
CA GLY A 116 12.27 -6.23 12.62
C GLY A 116 11.09 -5.90 11.70
N ARG A 117 10.15 -6.84 11.60
CA ARG A 117 8.96 -6.74 10.74
C ARG A 117 7.81 -7.58 11.29
N ILE A 118 6.59 -7.12 11.07
CA ILE A 118 5.34 -7.86 11.29
C ILE A 118 4.38 -7.66 10.11
N SER A 119 3.35 -8.49 10.05
CA SER A 119 2.24 -8.32 9.12
C SER A 119 0.90 -8.61 9.79
N SER A 120 -0.21 -8.26 9.14
CA SER A 120 -1.56 -8.64 9.58
C SER A 120 -1.78 -10.17 9.69
N ALA A 121 -0.91 -10.97 9.07
CA ALA A 121 -0.90 -12.43 9.18
C ALA A 121 0.04 -12.99 10.27
N SER A 122 0.78 -12.13 10.98
CA SER A 122 1.69 -12.55 12.05
C SER A 122 0.94 -13.13 13.24
N MET A 123 1.55 -14.09 13.95
CA MET A 123 0.95 -14.67 15.15
C MET A 123 0.93 -13.65 16.29
N LYS A 124 0.00 -13.81 17.24
CA LYS A 124 -0.12 -12.91 18.40
C LYS A 124 1.19 -12.79 19.19
N LYS A 125 1.94 -13.89 19.32
CA LYS A 125 3.26 -13.88 19.98
C LYS A 125 4.25 -12.97 19.24
N ASP A 126 4.35 -13.11 17.91
CA ASP A 126 5.27 -12.30 17.10
C ASP A 126 4.92 -10.80 17.17
N LEU A 127 3.62 -10.47 17.27
CA LEU A 127 3.17 -9.09 17.46
C LEU A 127 3.63 -8.52 18.81
N ILE A 128 3.45 -9.29 19.90
CA ILE A 128 3.89 -8.89 21.24
C ILE A 128 5.41 -8.68 21.26
N ASP A 129 6.18 -9.65 20.76
CA ASP A 129 7.64 -9.58 20.71
C ASP A 129 8.10 -8.34 19.90
N PHE A 130 7.41 -8.01 18.80
CA PHE A 130 7.69 -6.82 18.00
C PHE A 130 7.37 -5.51 18.74
N PHE A 131 6.24 -5.43 19.45
CA PHE A 131 5.85 -4.25 20.21
C PHE A 131 6.84 -3.97 21.35
N GLU A 132 7.26 -5.02 22.07
CA GLU A 132 8.26 -4.92 23.13
C GLU A 132 9.62 -4.49 22.58
N ALA A 133 10.09 -5.11 21.48
CA ALA A 133 11.38 -4.80 20.87
C ALA A 133 11.49 -3.34 20.34
N ASN A 134 10.34 -2.74 20.00
CA ASN A 134 10.25 -1.38 19.47
C ASN A 134 9.77 -0.35 20.51
N LEU A 135 9.49 -0.76 21.75
CA LEU A 135 8.99 0.10 22.83
C LEU A 135 7.71 0.86 22.43
N PHE A 136 6.77 0.16 21.77
CA PHE A 136 5.50 0.76 21.36
C PHE A 136 4.69 1.22 22.57
N THR A 137 4.11 2.41 22.46
CA THR A 137 3.19 2.91 23.49
C THR A 137 1.84 2.20 23.40
N SER A 138 1.01 2.30 24.43
CA SER A 138 -0.35 1.76 24.40
C SER A 138 -1.17 2.30 23.22
N SER A 139 -0.98 3.57 22.84
CA SER A 139 -1.61 4.16 21.66
C SER A 139 -1.10 3.61 20.33
N ASP A 140 0.20 3.32 20.23
CA ASP A 140 0.77 2.70 19.02
C ASP A 140 0.23 1.27 18.85
N ILE A 141 0.17 0.50 19.93
CA ILE A 141 -0.37 -0.86 19.94
C ILE A 141 -1.84 -0.83 19.51
N GLN A 142 -2.66 0.02 20.12
CA GLN A 142 -4.07 0.15 19.78
C GLN A 142 -4.28 0.52 18.30
N LEU A 143 -3.46 1.45 17.77
CA LEU A 143 -3.52 1.84 16.37
C LEU A 143 -3.19 0.66 15.45
N VAL A 144 -2.12 -0.10 15.74
CA VAL A 144 -1.73 -1.25 14.92
C VAL A 144 -2.75 -2.37 14.99
N GLU A 145 -3.29 -2.68 16.18
CA GLU A 145 -4.33 -3.70 16.33
C GLU A 145 -5.59 -3.34 15.55
N LEU A 146 -6.08 -2.09 15.67
CA LEU A 146 -7.21 -1.60 14.89
C LEU A 146 -6.94 -1.70 13.38
N LEU A 147 -5.74 -1.33 12.94
CA LEU A 147 -5.36 -1.39 11.53
C LEU A 147 -5.28 -2.84 11.01
N ILE A 148 -4.82 -3.78 11.83
CA ILE A 148 -4.81 -5.22 11.49
C ILE A 148 -6.23 -5.76 11.38
N GLU A 149 -7.13 -5.39 12.29
CA GLU A 149 -8.54 -5.80 12.20
C GLU A 149 -9.22 -5.22 10.95
N GLU A 150 -8.99 -3.94 10.64
CA GLU A 150 -9.47 -3.31 9.40
C GLU A 150 -8.95 -4.06 8.16
N ALA A 151 -7.69 -4.47 8.17
CA ALA A 151 -7.07 -5.24 7.08
C ALA A 151 -7.73 -6.59 6.84
N LYS A 152 -8.03 -7.31 7.94
CA LYS A 152 -8.73 -8.60 7.88
C LYS A 152 -10.16 -8.43 7.35
N LEU A 153 -10.88 -7.41 7.80
CA LEU A 153 -12.26 -7.16 7.39
C LEU A 153 -12.36 -6.77 5.91
N ASN A 154 -11.37 -6.05 5.37
CA ASN A 154 -11.38 -5.50 4.02
C ASN A 154 -10.41 -6.19 3.05
N ASN A 155 -9.95 -7.41 3.38
CA ASN A 155 -9.13 -8.27 2.52
C ASN A 155 -7.87 -7.60 1.97
N PHE A 156 -7.14 -6.85 2.80
CA PHE A 156 -5.79 -6.37 2.47
C PHE A 156 -4.78 -6.81 3.52
N THR A 157 -3.50 -6.71 3.18
CA THR A 157 -2.40 -6.99 4.10
C THR A 157 -1.75 -5.72 4.58
N VAL A 158 -1.52 -5.62 5.89
CA VAL A 158 -0.68 -4.57 6.48
C VAL A 158 0.69 -5.17 6.76
N LYS A 159 1.75 -4.46 6.39
CA LYS A 159 3.12 -4.78 6.76
C LYS A 159 3.71 -3.61 7.52
N ILE A 160 4.34 -3.90 8.66
CA ILE A 160 5.05 -2.89 9.45
C ILE A 160 6.49 -3.35 9.59
N GLN A 161 7.44 -2.57 9.08
CA GLN A 161 8.83 -3.02 9.02
C GLN A 161 9.85 -1.89 9.06
N PHE A 162 11.06 -2.21 9.48
CA PHE A 162 12.21 -1.33 9.30
C PHE A 162 12.46 -1.05 7.82
N SER A 163 12.75 0.21 7.49
CA SER A 163 13.32 0.60 6.20
C SER A 163 14.18 1.86 6.34
N LYS A 164 15.22 1.99 5.52
CA LYS A 164 16.16 3.13 5.55
C LYS A 164 15.67 4.34 4.76
#